data_AF-A0A9X8VH52-F1
#
_entry.id   AF-A0A9X8VH52-F1
#
_cell.length_a   1.000
_cell.length_b   1.000
_cell.length_c   1.000
_cell.angle_alpha   90.00
_cell.angle_beta   90.00
_cell.angle_gamma   90.00
#
_symmetry.space_group_name_H-M   'P 1'
#
loop_
_entity.id
_entity.type
_entity.pdbx_description
1 polymer ?
#
loop_
_entity_poly.entity_id
_entity_poly.type
_entity_poly.pdbx_seq_one_letter_code
_entity_poly.pdbx_strand_id
1 'polypeptide(L)'
;MQKDALNNVHISAEQVLITPEELKNQFPLSADDENEIATARNTIANILQGRDHRLLVVCGPCSIHDPDAALDYARRLKTLAADLSDQLYIVMRVYFEKPRTTVGWKGLINDPYMDGSFDVEAGLHIARRLLLDLVGMG
;
A
#
# COMPACT_ATOMS: atom_id res chain seq x y z
N MET A 1 -12.04 -26.86 -8.42
CA MET A 1 -13.41 -26.32 -8.49
C MET A 1 -14.40 -27.44 -8.78
N GLN A 2 -15.29 -27.79 -7.85
CA GLN A 2 -16.41 -28.68 -8.17
C GLN A 2 -17.46 -27.86 -8.93
N LYS A 3 -17.62 -28.10 -10.23
CA LYS A 3 -18.61 -27.41 -11.06
C LYS A 3 -19.77 -28.35 -11.33
N ASP A 4 -20.96 -27.96 -10.90
CA ASP A 4 -22.19 -28.72 -11.13
C ASP A 4 -23.38 -27.78 -11.36
N ALA A 5 -24.60 -28.32 -11.37
CA ALA A 5 -25.81 -27.56 -11.66
C ALA A 5 -26.14 -26.47 -10.62
N LEU A 6 -25.56 -26.56 -9.42
CA LEU A 6 -25.81 -25.63 -8.31
C LEU A 6 -24.54 -24.89 -7.88
N ASN A 7 -23.37 -25.52 -8.03
CA ASN A 7 -22.08 -25.03 -7.55
C ASN A 7 -21.22 -24.48 -8.68
N ASN A 8 -20.67 -23.29 -8.48
CA ASN A 8 -19.70 -22.63 -9.38
C ASN A 8 -20.21 -22.41 -10.83
N VAL A 9 -21.52 -22.26 -11.00
CA VAL A 9 -22.19 -22.10 -12.31
C VAL A 9 -21.61 -20.93 -13.12
N HIS A 10 -21.38 -19.79 -12.47
CA HIS A 10 -20.89 -18.55 -13.10
C HIS A 10 -19.43 -18.21 -12.78
N ILE A 11 -18.64 -19.19 -12.30
CA ILE A 11 -17.21 -18.99 -12.04
C ILE A 11 -16.41 -19.34 -13.29
N SER A 12 -15.57 -18.40 -13.72
CA SER A 12 -14.65 -18.56 -14.85
C SER A 12 -13.38 -19.32 -14.45
N ALA A 13 -12.80 -18.97 -13.29
CA ALA A 13 -11.61 -19.59 -12.74
C ALA A 13 -11.54 -19.36 -11.21
N GLU A 14 -10.77 -20.22 -10.53
CA GLU A 14 -10.35 -20.03 -9.15
C GLU A 14 -8.85 -20.25 -9.06
N GLN A 15 -8.18 -19.49 -8.19
CA GLN A 15 -6.76 -19.64 -7.91
C GLN A 15 -6.55 -19.46 -6.41
N VAL A 16 -5.74 -20.34 -5.83
CA VAL A 16 -5.26 -20.17 -4.45
C VAL A 16 -4.17 -19.12 -4.48
N LEU A 17 -4.29 -18.10 -3.63
CA LEU A 17 -3.28 -17.06 -3.46
C LEU A 17 -2.31 -17.46 -2.34
N ILE A 18 -1.09 -16.91 -2.40
CA ILE A 18 -0.15 -16.90 -1.28
C ILE A 18 -0.83 -16.50 0.04
N THR A 19 -0.50 -17.18 1.13
CA THR A 19 -1.03 -16.82 2.45
C THR A 19 -0.37 -15.55 2.99
N PRO A 20 -1.04 -14.80 3.89
CA PRO A 20 -0.43 -13.66 4.55
C PRO A 20 0.85 -14.00 5.33
N GLU A 21 0.96 -15.22 5.88
CA GLU A 21 2.16 -15.68 6.59
C GLU A 21 3.33 -15.91 5.64
N GLU A 22 3.11 -16.63 4.53
CA GLU A 22 4.13 -16.83 3.50
C GLU A 22 4.60 -15.49 2.91
N LEU A 23 3.69 -14.58 2.62
CA LEU A 23 4.01 -13.26 2.10
C LEU A 23 4.84 -12.44 3.12
N LYS A 24 4.52 -12.53 4.42
CA LYS A 24 5.34 -11.91 5.47
C LYS A 24 6.73 -12.52 5.56
N ASN A 25 6.84 -13.84 5.41
CA ASN A 25 8.12 -14.54 5.47
C ASN A 25 9.02 -14.20 4.27
N GLN A 26 8.45 -14.01 3.08
CA GLN A 26 9.20 -13.59 1.88
C GLN A 26 9.66 -12.12 1.93
N PHE A 27 8.91 -11.28 2.64
CA PHE A 27 9.15 -9.85 2.76
C PHE A 27 9.10 -9.47 4.25
N PRO A 28 10.13 -9.85 5.04
CA PRO A 28 10.15 -9.61 6.47
C PRO A 28 10.26 -8.11 6.77
N LEU A 29 9.64 -7.71 7.88
CA LEU A 29 9.77 -6.37 8.43
C LEU A 29 11.00 -6.35 9.35
N SER A 30 11.86 -5.33 9.24
CA SER A 30 12.98 -5.21 10.16
C SER A 30 12.53 -4.67 11.53
N ALA A 31 13.34 -4.87 12.58
CA ALA A 31 13.05 -4.31 13.89
C ALA A 31 12.99 -2.76 13.86
N ASP A 32 13.82 -2.14 13.01
CA ASP A 32 13.83 -0.69 12.84
C ASP A 32 12.54 -0.20 12.14
N ASP A 33 12.09 -0.91 11.09
CA ASP A 33 10.82 -0.61 10.41
C ASP A 33 9.62 -0.79 11.35
N GLU A 34 9.63 -1.82 12.21
CA GLU A 34 8.59 -2.01 13.24
C GLU A 34 8.52 -0.83 14.21
N ASN A 35 9.67 -0.37 14.68
CA ASN A 35 9.77 0.78 15.58
C ASN A 35 9.32 2.07 14.90
N GLU A 36 9.66 2.28 13.63
CA GLU A 36 9.24 3.44 12.85
C GLU A 36 7.72 3.46 12.68
N ILE A 37 7.12 2.33 12.29
CA ILE A 37 5.66 2.21 12.16
C ILE A 37 4.96 2.45 13.51
N ALA A 38 5.50 1.90 14.60
CA ALA A 38 4.93 2.10 15.93
C ALA A 38 5.01 3.57 16.38
N THR A 39 6.15 4.22 16.14
CA THR A 39 6.37 5.64 16.42
C THR A 39 5.42 6.51 15.62
N ALA A 40 5.30 6.27 14.32
CA ALA A 40 4.40 7.00 13.44
C ALA A 40 2.94 6.90 13.89
N ARG A 41 2.48 5.69 14.26
CA ARG A 41 1.12 5.47 14.80
C ARG A 41 0.88 6.20 16.11
N ASN A 42 1.85 6.17 17.02
CA ASN A 42 1.75 6.90 18.29
C ASN A 42 1.71 8.42 18.08
N THR A 43 2.53 8.95 17.18
CA THR A 43 2.50 10.37 16.80
C THR A 43 1.14 10.76 16.24
N ILE A 44 0.59 9.98 15.29
CA ILE A 44 -0.74 10.21 14.73
C ILE A 44 -1.80 10.19 15.84
N ALA A 45 -1.74 9.21 16.75
CA ALA A 45 -2.68 9.13 17.87
C ALA A 45 -2.60 10.35 18.79
N ASN A 46 -1.40 10.87 19.05
CA ASN A 46 -1.20 12.09 19.84
C ASN A 46 -1.78 13.33 19.15
N ILE A 47 -1.62 13.46 17.83
CA ILE A 47 -2.22 14.54 17.04
C ILE A 47 -3.75 14.47 17.13
N LEU A 48 -4.33 13.28 16.91
CA LEU A 48 -5.80 13.09 16.98
C LEU A 48 -6.37 13.35 18.38
N GLN A 49 -5.56 13.20 19.43
CA GLN A 49 -5.92 13.49 20.82
C GLN A 49 -5.59 14.93 21.24
N GLY A 50 -5.02 15.75 20.37
CA GLY A 50 -4.63 17.14 20.66
C GLY A 50 -3.41 17.29 21.59
N ARG A 51 -2.66 16.21 21.83
CA ARG A 51 -1.41 16.22 22.62
C ARG A 51 -0.20 16.66 21.81
N ASP A 52 -0.28 16.49 20.49
CA ASP A 52 0.64 17.05 19.50
C ASP A 52 -0.16 18.06 18.67
N HIS A 53 0.35 19.28 18.54
CA HIS A 53 -0.35 20.39 17.90
C HIS A 53 -0.16 20.44 16.38
N ARG A 54 0.68 19.57 15.81
CA ARG A 54 0.91 19.52 14.37
C ARG A 54 -0.32 19.07 13.61
N LEU A 55 -0.45 19.53 12.38
CA LEU A 55 -1.52 19.08 11.47
C LEU A 55 -1.11 17.79 10.78
N LEU A 56 -1.93 16.74 10.91
CA LEU A 56 -1.80 15.52 10.12
C LEU A 56 -2.21 15.78 8.67
N VAL A 57 -1.30 15.49 7.72
CA VAL A 57 -1.54 15.64 6.29
C VAL A 57 -1.32 14.30 5.59
N VAL A 58 -2.38 13.74 4.99
CA VAL A 58 -2.28 12.53 4.16
C VAL A 58 -2.32 12.94 2.70
N CYS A 59 -1.17 12.87 2.00
CA CYS A 59 -1.07 13.33 0.62
C CYS A 59 -0.21 12.41 -0.25
N GLY A 60 -0.49 12.36 -1.55
CA GLY A 60 0.18 11.48 -2.49
C GLY A 60 -0.69 11.17 -3.71
N PRO A 61 -0.20 10.29 -4.60
CA PRO A 61 -0.93 9.88 -5.79
C PRO A 61 -2.32 9.31 -5.45
N CYS A 62 -3.26 9.45 -6.39
CA CYS A 62 -4.62 8.94 -6.20
C CYS A 62 -4.62 7.40 -6.05
N SER A 63 -3.82 6.72 -6.87
CA SER A 63 -3.49 5.30 -6.78
C SER A 63 -2.10 5.07 -7.39
N ILE A 64 -1.32 4.18 -6.79
CA ILE A 64 0.00 3.77 -7.28
C ILE A 64 -0.17 2.78 -8.42
N HIS A 65 0.48 3.05 -9.55
CA HIS A 65 0.57 2.15 -10.71
C HIS A 65 2.03 1.87 -11.12
N ASP A 66 2.98 2.68 -10.64
CA ASP A 66 4.40 2.60 -10.92
C ASP A 66 5.17 2.73 -9.58
N PRO A 67 5.82 1.65 -9.09
CA PRO A 67 6.61 1.69 -7.86
C PRO A 67 7.80 2.64 -7.92
N ASP A 68 8.48 2.78 -9.06
CA ASP A 68 9.66 3.62 -9.17
C ASP A 68 9.28 5.10 -9.06
N ALA A 69 8.20 5.50 -9.74
CA ALA A 69 7.62 6.84 -9.58
C ALA A 69 7.11 7.09 -8.16
N ALA A 70 6.57 6.07 -7.48
CA ALA A 70 6.15 6.19 -6.08
C ALA A 70 7.35 6.45 -5.15
N LEU A 71 8.47 5.76 -5.37
CA LEU A 71 9.71 5.98 -4.61
C LEU A 71 10.33 7.36 -4.89
N ASP A 72 10.32 7.84 -6.14
CA ASP A 72 10.76 9.22 -6.45
C ASP A 72 9.89 10.26 -5.73
N TYR A 73 8.56 10.07 -5.75
CA TYR A 73 7.64 10.93 -5.03
C TYR A 73 7.93 10.92 -3.52
N ALA A 74 8.15 9.75 -2.93
CA ALA A 74 8.45 9.59 -1.51
C ALA A 74 9.74 10.33 -1.11
N ARG A 75 10.80 10.26 -1.92
CA ARG A 75 12.06 10.99 -1.66
C ARG A 75 11.82 12.49 -1.57
N ARG A 76 11.05 13.06 -2.50
CA ARG A 76 10.72 14.49 -2.51
C ARG A 76 9.82 14.87 -1.33
N LEU A 77 8.83 14.02 -1.03
CA LEU A 77 7.91 14.24 0.08
C LEU A 77 8.64 14.20 1.43
N LYS A 78 9.62 13.31 1.60
CA LYS A 78 10.45 13.21 2.80
C LYS A 78 11.21 14.51 3.07
N THR A 79 11.83 15.10 2.05
CA THR A 79 12.50 16.41 2.18
C THR A 79 11.53 17.47 2.67
N LEU A 80 10.35 17.57 2.04
CA LEU A 80 9.33 18.54 2.44
C LEU A 80 8.79 18.28 3.86
N ALA A 81 8.61 17.02 4.24
CA ALA A 81 8.15 16.61 5.57
C ALA A 81 9.15 17.02 6.65
N ALA A 82 10.46 16.92 6.37
CA ALA A 82 11.50 17.40 7.28
C ALA A 82 11.45 18.92 7.44
N ASP A 83 11.34 19.67 6.32
CA ASP A 83 11.31 21.13 6.30
C ASP A 83 10.10 21.72 7.05
N LEU A 84 8.99 20.99 7.12
CA LEU A 84 7.73 21.43 7.75
C LEU A 84 7.40 20.70 9.06
N SER A 85 8.37 19.96 9.62
CA SER A 85 8.16 19.03 10.75
C SER A 85 7.75 19.68 12.06
N ASP A 86 7.92 21.00 12.21
CA ASP A 86 7.49 21.81 13.35
C ASP A 86 5.97 22.04 13.36
N GLN A 87 5.34 22.03 12.18
CA GLN A 87 3.92 22.37 12.00
C GLN A 87 3.08 21.23 11.44
N LEU A 88 3.67 20.37 10.61
CA LEU A 88 2.97 19.31 9.89
C LEU A 88 3.53 17.93 10.25
N TYR A 89 2.65 16.94 10.25
CA TYR A 89 3.02 15.53 10.22
C TYR A 89 2.49 14.93 8.92
N ILE A 90 3.38 14.77 7.93
CA ILE A 90 3.02 14.37 6.58
C ILE A 90 3.14 12.84 6.45
N VAL A 91 2.08 12.21 5.93
CA VAL A 91 2.02 10.77 5.65
C VAL A 91 1.74 10.57 4.16
N MET A 92 2.59 9.79 3.49
CA MET A 92 2.39 9.47 2.09
C MET A 92 1.12 8.62 1.90
N ARG A 93 0.27 9.02 0.94
CA ARG A 93 -0.86 8.22 0.46
C ARG A 93 -0.36 7.15 -0.50
N VAL A 94 -0.54 5.88 -0.12
CA VAL A 94 -0.15 4.70 -0.91
C VAL A 94 -1.36 3.80 -1.17
N TYR A 95 -2.25 4.23 -2.06
CA TYR A 95 -3.46 3.47 -2.39
C TYR A 95 -3.19 2.64 -3.65
N PHE A 96 -3.57 1.36 -3.66
CA PHE A 96 -3.31 0.48 -4.82
C PHE A 96 -4.44 0.42 -5.83
N GLU A 97 -5.64 0.84 -5.46
CA GLU A 97 -6.83 0.76 -6.30
C GLU A 97 -7.74 1.98 -6.09
N LYS A 98 -8.54 2.28 -7.12
CA LYS A 98 -9.68 3.18 -7.04
C LYS A 98 -10.96 2.40 -7.40
N PRO A 99 -11.96 2.30 -6.52
CA PRO A 99 -13.24 1.66 -6.84
C PRO A 99 -13.93 2.31 -8.05
N ARG A 100 -14.48 1.50 -8.96
CA ARG A 100 -15.16 1.97 -10.18
C ARG A 100 -16.47 1.22 -10.41
N THR A 101 -17.47 1.94 -10.94
CA THR A 101 -18.73 1.37 -11.45
C THR A 101 -18.65 1.00 -12.93
N THR A 102 -17.68 1.56 -13.67
CA THR A 102 -17.41 1.24 -15.08
C THR A 102 -16.17 0.35 -15.23
N VAL A 103 -16.06 -0.32 -16.38
CA VAL A 103 -14.88 -1.11 -16.72
C VAL A 103 -13.65 -0.20 -16.84
N GLY A 104 -12.53 -0.64 -16.27
CA GLY A 104 -11.25 0.06 -16.26
C GLY A 104 -10.23 -0.72 -15.43
N TRP A 105 -9.00 -0.21 -15.38
CA TRP A 105 -7.92 -0.80 -14.60
C TRP A 105 -8.30 -1.01 -13.13
N LYS A 106 -7.93 -2.18 -12.58
CA LYS A 106 -8.34 -2.67 -11.26
C LYS A 106 -7.33 -2.43 -10.15
N GLY A 107 -6.28 -1.65 -10.43
CA GLY A 107 -5.27 -1.30 -9.44
C GLY A 107 -4.06 -2.24 -9.45
N LEU A 108 -2.98 -1.81 -8.80
CA LEU A 108 -1.67 -2.46 -8.85
C LEU A 108 -1.68 -3.87 -8.26
N ILE A 109 -2.47 -4.10 -7.21
CA ILE A 109 -2.59 -5.45 -6.64
C ILE A 109 -3.32 -6.38 -7.60
N ASN A 110 -4.41 -5.93 -8.21
CA ASN A 110 -5.23 -6.81 -9.03
C ASN A 110 -4.69 -7.01 -10.44
N ASP A 111 -4.05 -6.01 -11.04
CA ASP A 111 -3.57 -6.01 -12.42
C ASP A 111 -2.26 -5.22 -12.53
N PRO A 112 -1.14 -5.75 -12.00
CA PRO A 112 0.11 -5.00 -11.83
C PRO A 112 0.75 -4.55 -13.15
N TYR A 113 0.54 -5.31 -14.23
CA TYR A 113 1.13 -5.03 -15.55
C TYR A 113 0.24 -4.17 -16.44
N MET A 114 -0.95 -3.78 -15.96
CA MET A 114 -1.92 -2.95 -16.69
C MET A 114 -2.34 -3.55 -18.05
N ASP A 115 -2.30 -4.87 -18.17
CA ASP A 115 -2.55 -5.62 -19.40
C ASP A 115 -3.79 -6.53 -19.29
N GLY A 116 -4.47 -6.54 -18.14
CA GLY A 116 -5.63 -7.38 -17.88
C GLY A 116 -5.28 -8.84 -17.59
N SER A 117 -4.02 -9.15 -17.28
CA SER A 117 -3.58 -10.50 -16.87
C SER A 117 -4.15 -10.94 -15.52
N PHE A 118 -4.50 -9.98 -14.66
CA PHE A 118 -4.96 -10.23 -13.29
C PHE A 118 -3.99 -11.02 -12.42
N ASP A 119 -2.67 -10.78 -12.55
CA ASP A 119 -1.64 -11.42 -11.73
C ASP A 119 -1.63 -10.86 -10.30
N VAL A 120 -2.59 -11.32 -9.49
CA VAL A 120 -2.79 -10.84 -8.11
C VAL A 120 -1.62 -11.19 -7.20
N GLU A 121 -0.98 -12.34 -7.41
CA GLU A 121 0.15 -12.76 -6.58
C GLU A 121 1.37 -11.85 -6.81
N ALA A 122 1.70 -11.55 -8.07
CA ALA A 122 2.73 -10.55 -8.38
C ALA A 122 2.35 -9.17 -7.82
N GLY A 123 1.09 -8.77 -7.93
CA GLY A 123 0.61 -7.51 -7.36
C GLY A 123 0.77 -7.41 -5.84
N LEU A 124 0.52 -8.50 -5.10
CA LEU A 124 0.77 -8.58 -3.64
C LEU A 124 2.27 -8.45 -3.32
N HIS A 125 3.13 -9.08 -4.11
CA HIS A 125 4.59 -9.01 -3.93
C HIS A 125 5.10 -7.58 -4.17
N ILE A 126 4.68 -6.95 -5.27
CA ILE A 126 5.04 -5.57 -5.61
C ILE A 126 4.54 -4.60 -4.54
N ALA A 127 3.28 -4.72 -4.13
CA ALA A 127 2.69 -3.85 -3.11
C ALA A 127 3.42 -3.96 -1.76
N ARG A 128 3.72 -5.19 -1.32
CA ARG A 128 4.43 -5.40 -0.05
C ARG A 128 5.88 -4.90 -0.11
N ARG A 129 6.60 -5.15 -1.21
CA ARG A 129 7.95 -4.61 -1.42
C ARG A 129 7.94 -3.09 -1.33
N LEU A 130 7.05 -2.43 -2.08
CA LEU A 130 6.95 -0.97 -2.08
C LEU A 130 6.69 -0.41 -0.68
N LEU A 131 5.78 -1.02 0.09
CA LEU A 131 5.49 -0.56 1.45
C LEU A 131 6.72 -0.71 2.38
N LEU A 132 7.49 -1.78 2.24
CA LEU A 132 8.74 -1.94 3.01
C LEU A 132 9.78 -0.91 2.59
N ASP A 133 9.97 -0.69 1.29
CA ASP A 133 10.93 0.30 0.78
C ASP A 133 10.57 1.71 1.26
N LEU A 134 9.27 2.06 1.28
CA LEU A 134 8.79 3.33 1.80
C LEU A 134 9.03 3.49 3.31
N VAL A 135 8.81 2.43 4.11
CA VAL A 135 9.07 2.49 5.56
C VAL A 135 10.57 2.57 5.84
N GLY A 136 11.39 1.79 5.14
CA GLY A 136 12.85 1.81 5.31
C GLY A 136 13.49 3.13 4.85
N MET A 137 12.77 3.94 4.07
CA MET A 137 13.16 5.31 3.76
C MET A 137 12.89 6.29 4.90
N GLY A 138 12.02 5.98 5.86
CA GLY A 138 11.49 6.93 6.86
C GLY A 138 10.66 8.05 6.21
#